data_AF-A0A1U7CVA3-F1
#
_entry.id   AF-A0A1U7CVA3-F1
#
_cell.length_a   1.000
_cell.length_b   1.000
_cell.length_c   1.000
_cell.angle_alpha   90.00
_cell.angle_beta   90.00
_cell.angle_gamma   90.00
#
_symmetry.space_group_name_H-M   'P 1'
#
loop_
_entity.id
_entity.type
_entity.pdbx_description
1 polymer ?
#
loop_
_entity_poly.entity_id
_entity_poly.type
_entity_poly.pdbx_seq_one_letter_code
_entity_poly.pdbx_strand_id
1 'polypeptide(L)'
;MHEPWLTDQIRSRVFVVHLPGMTRERERALIRRCSLLARTALAAGVPLTVAWNMLGERIEWLSARLRTEHERESFAAVMHRLRLELFQDRAYASR
;
A
#
# COMPACT_ATOMS: atom_id res chain seq x y z
N MET A 1 15.60 14.42 2.25
CA MET A 1 15.55 13.90 3.64
C MET A 1 14.08 13.64 4.00
N HIS A 2 13.74 12.51 4.65
CA HIS A 2 12.42 12.09 5.23
C HIS A 2 11.78 10.75 4.78
N GLU A 3 12.42 9.90 3.97
CA GLU A 3 11.84 8.59 3.59
C GLU A 3 11.48 7.65 4.77
N PRO A 4 12.26 7.55 5.87
CA PRO A 4 11.92 6.65 6.98
C PRO A 4 10.69 7.12 7.76
N TRP A 5 10.55 8.43 7.96
CA TRP A 5 9.49 9.04 8.77
C TRP A 5 8.13 8.98 8.07
N LEU A 6 8.11 9.27 6.76
CA LEU A 6 6.91 9.10 5.91
C LEU A 6 6.44 7.65 5.89
N THR A 7 7.37 6.70 5.78
CA THR A 7 7.03 5.27 5.79
C THR A 7 6.38 4.86 7.12
N ASP A 8 6.90 5.34 8.26
CA ASP A 8 6.33 5.02 9.57
C ASP A 8 5.00 5.73 9.85
N GLN A 9 4.80 6.94 9.31
CA GLN A 9 3.53 7.67 9.41
C GLN A 9 2.44 7.02 8.54
N ILE A 10 2.77 6.58 7.33
CA ILE A 10 1.85 5.80 6.50
C ILE A 10 1.56 4.47 7.18
N ARG A 11 2.57 3.81 7.76
CA ARG A 11 2.41 2.55 8.47
C ARG A 11 1.43 2.65 9.63
N SER A 12 1.52 3.68 10.47
CA SER A 12 0.61 3.85 11.61
C SER A 12 -0.85 4.11 11.18
N ARG A 13 -1.08 4.67 10.00
CA ARG A 13 -2.42 4.94 9.44
C ARG A 13 -2.99 3.74 8.68
N VAL A 14 -2.13 2.98 8.00
CA VAL A 14 -2.52 1.84 7.16
C VAL A 14 -2.70 0.56 7.99
N PHE A 15 -1.76 0.26 8.89
CA PHE A 15 -1.73 -0.97 9.69
C PHE A 15 -2.37 -0.79 11.06
N VAL A 16 -3.66 -0.43 11.07
CA VAL A 16 -4.47 -0.36 12.31
C VAL A 16 -4.85 -1.77 12.79
N VAL A 17 -4.92 -2.74 11.89
CA VAL A 17 -5.22 -4.14 12.17
C VAL A 17 -3.98 -4.98 11.89
N HIS A 18 -3.66 -5.90 12.79
CA HIS A 18 -2.49 -6.76 12.67
C HIS A 18 -2.79 -7.93 11.72
N LEU A 19 -2.00 -8.04 10.65
CA LEU A 19 -2.05 -9.17 9.73
C LEU A 19 -1.10 -10.28 10.23
N PRO A 20 -1.58 -11.52 10.40
CA PRO A 20 -0.73 -12.62 10.85
C PRO A 20 0.42 -12.86 9.85
N GLY A 21 1.64 -12.94 10.36
CA GLY A 21 2.86 -13.06 9.54
C GLY A 21 3.38 -11.73 8.97
N MET A 22 2.76 -10.61 9.30
CA MET A 22 3.20 -9.28 8.88
C MET A 22 4.00 -8.59 10.00
N THR A 23 5.33 -8.61 9.86
CA THR A 23 6.22 -7.89 10.78
C THR A 23 6.31 -6.42 10.37
N ARG A 24 6.70 -5.54 11.30
CA ARG A 24 6.93 -4.11 11.00
C ARG A 24 7.87 -3.87 9.81
N GLU A 25 8.86 -4.74 9.62
CA GLU A 25 9.76 -4.65 8.46
C GLU A 25 9.06 -5.01 7.15
N ARG A 26 8.20 -6.03 7.15
CA ARG A 26 7.38 -6.41 5.99
C ARG A 26 6.35 -5.34 5.66
N GLU A 27 5.73 -4.72 6.68
CA GLU A 27 4.86 -3.55 6.53
C GLU A 27 5.58 -2.40 5.82
N ARG A 28 6.75 -2.00 6.32
CA ARG A 28 7.57 -0.94 5.72
C ARG A 28 8.04 -1.31 4.31
N ALA A 29 8.39 -2.57 4.06
CA ALA A 29 8.77 -3.04 2.72
C ALA A 29 7.59 -2.96 1.73
N LEU A 30 6.39 -3.31 2.16
CA LEU A 30 5.18 -3.19 1.34
C LEU A 30 4.91 -1.72 0.98
N ILE A 31 4.90 -0.83 1.97
CA ILE A 31 4.70 0.60 1.74
C ILE A 31 5.72 1.13 0.74
N ARG A 32 7.01 0.86 0.95
CA ARG A 32 8.08 1.32 0.05
C ARG A 32 7.90 0.82 -1.38
N ARG A 33 7.52 -0.45 -1.57
CA ARG A 33 7.26 -1.00 -2.91
C ARG A 33 6.07 -0.32 -3.59
N CYS A 34 4.98 -0.10 -2.86
CA CYS A 34 3.81 0.61 -3.38
C CYS A 34 4.11 2.09 -3.68
N SER A 35 4.87 2.78 -2.82
CA SER A 35 5.34 4.14 -3.07
C SER A 35 6.24 4.22 -4.30
N LEU A 36 7.16 3.27 -4.47
CA LEU A 36 8.02 3.20 -5.65
C LEU A 36 7.19 2.99 -6.92
N LEU A 37 6.26 2.03 -6.90
CA LEU A 37 5.40 1.75 -8.05
C LEU A 37 4.54 2.97 -8.41
N ALA A 38 4.00 3.66 -7.41
CA ALA A 38 3.33 4.93 -7.62
C ALA A 38 4.26 5.94 -8.29
N ARG A 39 5.53 6.05 -7.85
CA ARG A 39 6.51 7.04 -8.36
C ARG A 39 6.84 6.74 -9.82
N THR A 40 7.11 5.48 -10.13
CA THR A 40 7.40 5.02 -11.48
C THR A 40 6.21 5.20 -12.41
N ALA A 41 4.99 4.92 -11.94
CA ALA A 41 3.77 5.14 -12.71
C ALA A 41 3.60 6.61 -13.11
N LEU A 42 3.73 7.53 -12.16
CA LEU A 42 3.66 8.96 -12.47
C LEU A 42 4.79 9.42 -13.38
N ALA A 43 6.03 8.96 -13.16
CA ALA A 43 7.15 9.32 -14.04
C ALA A 43 6.94 8.82 -15.47
N ALA A 44 6.22 7.72 -15.65
CA ALA A 44 5.81 7.19 -16.94
C ALA A 44 4.52 7.81 -17.51
N GLY A 45 3.91 8.79 -16.82
CA GLY A 45 2.62 9.38 -17.22
C GLY A 45 1.43 8.43 -17.08
N VAL A 46 1.61 7.30 -16.40
CA VAL A 46 0.56 6.30 -16.19
C VAL A 46 -0.33 6.74 -15.02
N PRO A 47 -1.66 6.78 -15.20
CA PRO A 47 -2.57 7.06 -14.10
C PRO A 47 -2.38 6.08 -12.94
N LEU A 48 -2.32 6.62 -11.73
CA LEU A 48 -2.15 5.85 -10.50
C LEU A 48 -3.21 4.77 -10.32
N THR A 49 -4.44 4.98 -10.81
CA THR A 49 -5.50 3.98 -10.87
C THR A 49 -5.13 2.77 -11.73
N VAL A 50 -4.52 2.99 -12.90
CA VAL A 50 -4.07 1.91 -13.79
C VAL A 50 -2.94 1.12 -13.14
N ALA A 51 -1.96 1.82 -12.58
CA ALA A 51 -0.85 1.20 -11.86
C ALA A 51 -1.33 0.41 -10.62
N TRP A 52 -2.35 0.91 -9.92
CA TRP A 52 -2.97 0.20 -8.81
C TRP A 52 -3.76 -1.03 -9.25
N ASN A 53 -4.45 -0.98 -10.40
CA ASN A 53 -5.17 -2.14 -10.93
C ASN A 53 -4.21 -3.30 -11.28
N MET A 54 -3.01 -2.99 -11.80
CA MET A 54 -1.96 -4.01 -12.01
C MET A 54 -1.47 -4.64 -10.69
N LEU A 55 -1.50 -3.88 -9.59
CA LEU A 55 -1.29 -4.44 -8.26
C LEU A 55 -2.50 -5.21 -7.75
N GLY A 56 -3.71 -4.81 -8.14
CA GLY A 56 -4.99 -5.42 -7.76
C GLY A 56 -5.01 -6.93 -8.00
N GLU A 57 -4.63 -7.38 -9.19
CA GLU A 57 -4.56 -8.82 -9.51
C GLU A 57 -3.60 -9.57 -8.57
N ARG A 58 -2.47 -8.95 -8.23
CA ARG A 58 -1.47 -9.54 -7.33
C ARG A 58 -1.93 -9.53 -5.87
N ILE A 59 -2.69 -8.51 -5.48
CA ILE A 59 -3.34 -8.39 -4.18
C ILE A 59 -4.39 -9.48 -4.04
N GLU A 60 -5.26 -9.66 -5.03
CA GLU A 60 -6.28 -10.73 -5.03
C GLU A 60 -5.65 -12.12 -4.94
N TRP A 61 -4.57 -12.37 -5.68
CA TRP A 61 -3.81 -13.62 -5.58
C TRP A 61 -3.23 -13.84 -4.17
N LEU A 62 -2.72 -12.79 -3.52
CA LEU A 62 -2.24 -12.87 -2.14
C LEU A 62 -3.38 -13.07 -1.15
N SER A 63 -4.52 -12.40 -1.34
CA SER A 63 -5.73 -12.57 -0.53
C SER A 63 -6.24 -14.02 -0.56
N ALA A 64 -6.21 -14.65 -1.73
CA ALA A 64 -6.63 -16.05 -1.90
C ALA A 64 -5.78 -17.04 -1.07
N ARG A 65 -4.54 -16.67 -0.73
CA ARG A 65 -3.63 -17.48 0.10
C ARG A 65 -3.82 -17.27 1.60
N LEU A 66 -4.63 -16.30 2.01
CA LEU A 66 -4.99 -16.08 3.40
C LEU A 66 -6.00 -17.13 3.84
N ARG A 67 -5.79 -17.65 5.05
CA ARG A 67 -6.47 -18.84 5.57
C ARG A 67 -7.86 -18.53 6.08
N THR A 68 -8.06 -17.33 6.63
CA THR A 68 -9.34 -16.96 7.25
C THR A 68 -9.99 -15.78 6.53
N GLU A 69 -11.32 -15.70 6.62
CA GLU A 69 -12.07 -14.55 6.09
C GLU A 69 -11.63 -13.24 6.75
N HIS A 70 -11.41 -13.29 8.07
CA HIS A 70 -10.92 -12.14 8.83
C HIS A 70 -9.56 -11.63 8.33
N GLU A 71 -8.64 -12.52 7.94
CA GLU A 71 -7.37 -12.13 7.34
C GLU A 71 -7.56 -11.45 5.98
N ARG A 72 -8.48 -11.96 5.16
CA ARG A 72 -8.80 -11.40 3.84
C ARG A 72 -9.40 -10.01 3.96
N GLU A 73 -10.38 -9.84 4.84
CA GLU A 73 -10.98 -8.54 5.14
C GLU A 73 -9.94 -7.55 5.67
N SER A 74 -9.10 -7.97 6.61
CA SER A 74 -8.03 -7.14 7.18
C SER A 74 -7.02 -6.72 6.11
N PHE A 75 -6.65 -7.63 5.21
CA PHE A 75 -5.72 -7.35 4.13
C PHE A 75 -6.32 -6.41 3.08
N ALA A 76 -7.59 -6.63 2.70
CA ALA A 76 -8.32 -5.73 1.80
C ALA A 76 -8.42 -4.32 2.40
N ALA A 77 -8.73 -4.20 3.71
CA ALA A 77 -8.80 -2.93 4.41
C ALA A 77 -7.44 -2.19 4.44
N VAL A 78 -6.36 -2.92 4.72
CA VAL A 78 -4.98 -2.40 4.66
C VAL A 78 -4.65 -1.88 3.26
N MET A 79 -4.91 -2.67 2.21
CA MET A 79 -4.61 -2.27 0.84
C MET A 79 -5.47 -1.09 0.38
N HIS A 80 -6.75 -1.04 0.79
CA HIS A 80 -7.62 0.09 0.52
C HIS A 80 -7.11 1.39 1.16
N ARG A 81 -6.71 1.34 2.44
CA ARG A 81 -6.12 2.51 3.13
C ARG A 81 -4.80 2.93 2.50
N LEU A 82 -3.94 1.97 2.13
CA LEU A 82 -2.67 2.27 1.46
C LEU A 82 -2.90 2.99 0.12
N ARG A 83 -3.92 2.57 -0.64
CA ARG A 83 -4.33 3.29 -1.85
C ARG A 83 -4.71 4.72 -1.54
N LEU A 84 -5.57 4.95 -0.55
CA LEU A 84 -6.01 6.30 -0.19
C LEU A 84 -4.84 7.19 0.24
N GLU A 85 -3.97 6.70 1.11
CA GLU A 85 -2.79 7.44 1.57
C GLU A 85 -1.85 7.79 0.41
N LEU A 86 -1.54 6.84 -0.47
CA LEU A 86 -0.66 7.09 -1.63
C LEU A 86 -1.27 8.06 -2.63
N PHE A 87 -2.59 8.08 -2.77
CA PHE A 87 -3.30 8.99 -3.69
C PHE A 87 -3.48 10.39 -3.05
N GLN A 88 -3.66 10.49 -1.74
CA GLN A 88 -3.74 11.75 -1.00
C GLN A 88 -2.38 12.46 -0.89
N ASP A 89 -1.33 11.73 -0.51
CA ASP A 89 0.03 12.28 -0.35
C ASP A 89 0.59 12.82 -1.69
N ARG A 90 0.15 12.21 -2.80
CA ARG A 90 0.46 12.65 -4.16
C ARG A 90 -0.27 13.90 -4.59
N ALA A 91 -1.55 14.05 -4.22
CA ALA A 91 -2.31 15.27 -4.50
C ALA A 91 -1.73 16.48 -3.75
N TYR A 92 -1.11 16.25 -2.59
CA TYR A 92 -0.45 17.28 -1.79
C TYR A 92 0.93 17.64 -2.32
N ALA A 93 1.73 16.66 -2.78
CA ALA A 93 3.06 16.88 -3.33
C ALA A 93 3.08 17.56 -4.73
N SER A 94 1.92 17.69 -5.38
CA SER A 94 1.75 18.36 -6.67
C SER A 94 1.23 19.81 -6.57
N ARG A 95 1.19 20.40 -5.35
CA ARG A 95 0.89 21.82 -5.12
C ARG A 95 2.13 22.65 -4.86
#